data_AF-A0A2J8SRX6-F1
#
_entry.id   AF-A0A2J8SRX6-F1
#
_cell.length_a   1.000
_cell.length_b   1.000
_cell.length_c   1.000
_cell.angle_alpha   90.00
_cell.angle_beta   90.00
_cell.angle_gamma   90.00
#
_symmetry.space_group_name_H-M   'P 1'
#
loop_
_entity.id
_entity.type
_entity.pdbx_description
1 polymer ?
#
loop_
_entity_poly.entity_id
_entity_poly.type
_entity_poly.pdbx_seq_one_letter_code
_entity_poly.pdbx_strand_id
1 'polypeptide(L)'
;LCFHGLSSAVKLKLLLGTLHLPRRTVDETPAVRSALCPFYSFLHAVLRHSNEWMKGALMEIIQLASLDSDPWVLMVADILKSFPDTGSLNLELEEQNPNVQDILGELREKVGECEASAMLPLECQYLNKNALTTLAGPLTPPVKHFQLKRKPKSATLRAELLQKSTETAQQLKRSAGVPFHAKGRG
;
A
#
# COMPACT_ATOMS: atom_id res chain seq x y z
N LEU A 1 1.93 18.74 32.41
CA LEU A 1 2.42 17.88 31.30
C LEU A 1 3.93 17.73 31.42
N CYS A 2 4.47 16.52 31.30
CA CYS A 2 5.92 16.23 31.46
C CYS A 2 6.69 16.15 30.14
N PHE A 3 6.04 16.42 28.99
CA PHE A 3 6.60 16.23 27.65
C PHE A 3 7.94 16.96 27.44
N HIS A 4 8.07 18.21 27.89
CA HIS A 4 9.31 18.99 27.77
C HIS A 4 10.50 18.36 28.49
N GLY A 5 10.27 17.63 29.58
CA GLY A 5 11.33 16.98 30.37
C GLY A 5 11.79 15.63 29.82
N LEU A 6 11.16 15.13 28.76
CA LEU A 6 11.54 13.87 28.13
C LEU A 6 12.75 14.07 27.21
N SER A 7 13.57 13.03 27.06
CA SER A 7 14.63 13.02 26.04
C SER A 7 14.04 12.95 24.64
N SER A 8 14.75 13.48 23.63
CA SER A 8 14.31 13.43 22.22
C SER A 8 13.99 12.00 21.77
N ALA A 9 14.78 11.01 22.18
CA ALA A 9 14.55 9.61 21.84
C ALA A 9 13.20 9.08 22.38
N VAL A 10 12.81 9.50 23.60
CA VAL A 10 11.51 9.11 24.17
C VAL A 10 10.37 9.86 23.48
N LYS A 11 10.55 11.15 23.18
CA LYS A 11 9.56 11.95 22.42
C LYS A 11 9.28 11.33 21.04
N LEU A 12 10.31 10.97 20.29
CA LEU A 12 10.19 10.34 18.98
C LEU A 12 9.46 8.99 19.05
N LYS A 13 9.77 8.15 20.04
CA LYS A 13 9.06 6.88 20.27
C LYS A 13 7.59 7.11 20.61
N LEU A 14 7.30 8.11 21.44
CA LEU A 14 5.93 8.46 21.80
C LEU A 14 5.15 8.92 20.55
N LEU A 15 5.72 9.84 19.77
CA LEU A 15 5.11 10.38 18.55
C LEU A 15 4.87 9.29 17.49
N LEU A 16 5.87 8.47 17.16
CA LEU A 16 5.72 7.38 16.19
C LEU A 16 4.81 6.24 16.71
N GLY A 17 4.70 6.09 18.03
CA GLY A 17 3.78 5.15 18.66
C GLY A 17 2.31 5.47 18.36
N THR A 18 1.98 6.74 18.10
CA THR A 18 0.61 7.18 17.78
C THR A 18 0.07 6.54 16.50
N LEU A 19 0.95 6.28 15.52
CA LEU A 19 0.59 5.61 14.26
C LEU A 19 0.18 4.14 14.44
N HIS A 20 0.60 3.52 15.54
CA HIS A 20 0.33 2.12 15.84
C HIS A 20 -0.94 1.93 16.69
N LEU A 21 -1.58 3.02 17.11
CA LEU A 21 -2.84 2.96 17.82
C LEU A 21 -3.94 2.48 16.86
N PRO A 22 -4.77 1.50 17.24
CA PRO A 22 -5.81 0.97 16.36
C PRO A 22 -6.78 2.07 15.90
N ARG A 23 -6.89 2.26 14.57
CA ARG A 23 -7.77 3.24 13.91
C ARG A 23 -9.28 3.18 14.26
N ARG A 24 -9.72 2.21 15.07
CA ARG A 24 -11.03 2.26 15.75
C ARG A 24 -11.19 3.52 16.62
N THR A 25 -10.11 4.30 16.75
CA THR A 25 -10.02 5.56 17.46
C THR A 25 -10.08 6.83 16.60
N VAL A 26 -10.20 6.77 15.26
CA VAL A 26 -10.04 7.96 14.40
C VAL A 26 -11.04 8.12 13.23
N ASP A 27 -11.80 7.10 12.81
CA ASP A 27 -12.74 7.28 11.68
C ASP A 27 -14.10 6.62 11.92
N GLU A 28 -15.16 7.43 11.87
CA GLU A 28 -16.54 6.99 11.76
C GLU A 28 -16.98 7.03 10.30
N THR A 29 -17.25 5.87 9.73
CA THR A 29 -18.12 5.79 8.55
C THR A 29 -19.58 5.99 8.98
N PRO A 30 -20.29 7.03 8.51
CA PRO A 30 -21.74 7.15 8.72
C PRO A 30 -22.46 6.26 7.70
N ALA A 31 -22.37 4.95 7.84
CA ALA A 31 -23.17 4.06 7.04
C ALA A 31 -23.45 2.76 7.78
N VAL A 32 -24.76 2.47 7.89
CA VAL A 32 -25.38 1.21 8.31
C VAL A 32 -25.88 1.17 9.76
N ARG A 33 -27.16 1.57 9.87
CA ARG A 33 -28.21 1.04 10.78
C ARG A 33 -28.25 1.59 12.21
N SER A 34 -28.76 2.81 12.32
CA SER A 34 -29.54 3.22 13.49
C SER A 34 -31.01 2.83 13.28
N ALA A 35 -31.37 1.65 13.75
CA ALA A 35 -32.64 1.36 14.40
C ALA A 35 -32.43 0.00 15.08
N LEU A 36 -32.62 -0.06 16.40
CA LEU A 36 -32.51 -1.25 17.28
C LEU A 36 -31.15 -1.44 18.00
N CYS A 37 -30.85 -0.55 18.97
CA CYS A 37 -30.42 -0.92 20.33
C CYS A 37 -29.85 0.31 21.09
N PRO A 38 -30.51 0.80 22.17
CA PRO A 38 -29.96 1.89 22.99
C PRO A 38 -28.59 1.56 23.62
N PHE A 39 -28.29 0.27 23.81
CA PHE A 39 -27.00 -0.21 24.29
C PHE A 39 -25.86 0.03 23.27
N TYR A 40 -26.16 -0.09 21.97
CA TYR A 40 -25.18 0.18 20.90
C TYR A 40 -24.95 1.68 20.74
N SER A 41 -25.99 2.50 20.85
CA SER A 41 -25.86 3.96 20.84
C SER A 41 -25.06 4.49 22.03
N PHE A 42 -25.25 3.92 23.23
CA PHE A 42 -24.47 4.29 24.41
C PHE A 42 -23.00 3.85 24.27
N LEU A 43 -22.75 2.60 23.86
CA LEU A 43 -21.39 2.11 23.64
C LEU A 43 -20.67 2.91 22.53
N HIS A 44 -21.37 3.24 21.45
CA HIS A 44 -20.86 4.08 20.38
C HIS A 44 -20.59 5.52 20.85
N ALA A 45 -21.45 6.10 21.67
CA ALA A 45 -21.22 7.42 22.26
C ALA A 45 -20.03 7.44 23.22
N VAL A 46 -19.85 6.40 24.04
CA VAL A 46 -18.69 6.24 24.94
C VAL A 46 -17.41 6.02 24.15
N LEU A 47 -17.44 5.19 23.10
CA LEU A 47 -16.31 4.98 22.20
C LEU A 47 -15.96 6.27 21.43
N ARG A 48 -16.95 6.98 20.89
CA ARG A 48 -16.75 8.28 20.21
C ARG A 48 -16.17 9.32 21.16
N HIS A 49 -16.68 9.41 22.39
CA HIS A 49 -16.15 10.35 23.39
C HIS A 49 -14.70 10.01 23.78
N SER A 50 -14.39 8.73 23.97
CA SER A 50 -13.02 8.27 24.20
C SER A 50 -12.08 8.58 23.03
N ASN A 51 -12.59 8.49 21.80
CA ASN A 51 -11.83 8.78 20.58
C ASN A 51 -11.54 10.27 20.43
N GLU A 52 -12.54 11.11 20.68
CA GLU A 52 -12.42 12.57 20.61
C GLU A 52 -11.42 13.09 21.65
N TRP A 53 -11.44 12.53 22.87
CA TRP A 53 -10.48 12.90 23.90
C TRP A 53 -9.06 12.49 23.54
N MET A 54 -8.86 11.27 23.04
CA MET A 54 -7.53 10.84 22.60
C MET A 54 -7.03 11.67 21.42
N LYS A 55 -7.90 12.01 20.47
CA LYS A 55 -7.57 12.90 19.36
C LYS A 55 -7.11 14.28 19.86
N GLY A 56 -7.87 14.91 20.77
CA GLY A 56 -7.48 16.18 21.37
C GLY A 56 -6.14 16.12 22.12
N ALA A 57 -5.92 15.07 22.92
CA ALA A 57 -4.67 14.89 23.65
C ALA A 57 -3.46 14.65 22.71
N LEU A 58 -3.67 13.93 21.60
CA LEU A 58 -2.63 13.72 20.58
C LEU A 58 -2.29 15.03 19.85
N MET A 59 -3.29 15.82 19.50
CA MET A 59 -3.11 17.15 18.90
C MET A 59 -2.31 18.06 19.83
N GLU A 60 -2.61 18.07 21.13
CA GLU A 60 -1.85 18.83 22.13
C GLU A 60 -0.39 18.37 22.21
N ILE A 61 -0.12 17.06 22.24
CA ILE A 61 1.25 16.52 22.28
C ILE A 61 2.03 16.90 21.01
N ILE A 62 1.40 16.81 19.83
CA ILE A 62 2.02 17.19 18.56
C ILE A 62 2.31 18.70 18.53
N GLN A 63 1.41 19.53 19.07
CA GLN A 63 1.62 20.97 19.19
C GLN A 63 2.76 21.33 20.15
N LEU A 64 2.96 20.54 21.22
CA LEU A 64 4.14 20.71 22.08
C LEU A 64 5.43 20.28 21.36
N ALA A 65 5.36 19.26 20.51
CA ALA A 65 6.48 18.76 19.73
C ALA A 65 6.88 19.71 18.59
N SER A 66 5.95 20.47 18.01
CA SER A 66 6.24 21.48 16.98
C SER A 66 6.99 22.72 17.52
N LEU A 67 7.14 22.82 18.84
CA LEU A 67 7.91 23.85 19.54
C LEU A 67 9.22 23.30 20.14
N ASP A 68 9.59 22.06 19.82
CA ASP A 68 10.80 21.44 20.36
C ASP A 68 12.07 22.00 19.70
N SER A 69 13.21 21.95 20.41
CA SER A 69 14.50 22.36 19.85
C SER A 69 15.15 21.28 18.97
N ASP A 70 14.72 20.02 19.11
CA ASP A 70 15.29 18.90 18.38
C ASP A 70 14.71 18.82 16.95
N PRO A 71 15.56 18.89 15.90
CA PRO A 71 15.09 18.90 14.51
C PRO A 71 14.32 17.64 14.09
N TRP A 72 14.62 16.48 14.68
CA TRP A 72 13.89 15.24 14.39
C TRP A 72 12.50 15.28 15.02
N VAL A 73 12.37 15.83 16.24
CA VAL A 73 11.08 16.02 16.90
C VAL A 73 10.20 16.99 16.10
N LEU A 74 10.77 18.10 15.63
CA LEU A 74 10.07 19.08 14.77
C LEU A 74 9.59 18.44 13.47
N MET A 75 10.45 17.71 12.76
CA MET A 75 10.09 17.05 11.50
C MET A 75 8.96 16.03 11.70
N VAL A 76 9.06 15.18 12.73
CA VAL A 76 8.03 14.18 13.02
C VAL A 76 6.72 14.85 13.45
N ALA A 77 6.77 15.96 14.20
CA ALA A 77 5.57 16.73 14.55
C ALA A 77 4.88 17.28 13.30
N ASP A 78 5.63 17.84 12.34
CA ASP A 78 5.09 18.38 11.10
C ASP A 78 4.48 17.29 10.19
N ILE A 79 5.10 16.11 10.14
CA ILE A 79 4.55 14.93 9.43
C ILE A 79 3.26 14.43 10.07
N LEU A 80 3.18 14.43 11.41
CA LEU A 80 2.04 13.88 12.14
C LEU A 80 0.89 14.86 12.33
N LYS A 81 1.05 16.16 12.05
CA LYS A 81 0.05 17.20 12.39
C LYS A 81 -1.35 16.95 11.84
N SER A 82 -1.47 16.32 10.67
CA SER A 82 -2.77 15.98 10.05
C SER A 82 -3.30 14.60 10.44
N PHE A 83 -2.49 13.76 11.09
CA PHE A 83 -2.84 12.36 11.33
C PHE A 83 -4.01 12.18 12.30
N PRO A 84 -4.09 12.89 13.45
CA PRO A 84 -5.23 12.76 14.35
C PRO A 84 -6.57 13.19 13.72
N ASP A 85 -6.54 14.14 12.77
CA ASP A 85 -7.75 14.67 12.12
C ASP A 85 -8.20 13.87 10.91
N THR A 86 -7.26 13.49 10.04
CA THR A 86 -7.55 12.91 8.71
C THR A 86 -7.23 11.43 8.61
N GLY A 87 -6.54 10.88 9.62
CA GLY A 87 -5.90 9.57 9.55
C GLY A 87 -4.73 9.50 8.58
N SER A 88 -4.36 10.60 7.91
CA SER A 88 -3.32 10.66 6.88
C SER A 88 -2.16 11.54 7.34
N LEU A 89 -0.95 11.19 6.91
CA LEU A 89 0.25 11.99 7.20
C LEU A 89 0.27 13.26 6.35
N ASN A 90 0.94 14.28 6.86
CA ASN A 90 1.16 15.52 6.13
C ASN A 90 2.22 15.30 5.05
N LEU A 91 1.92 15.73 3.82
CA LEU A 91 2.86 15.70 2.69
C LEU A 91 3.35 17.11 2.32
N GLU A 92 2.73 18.15 2.88
CA GLU A 92 3.11 19.56 2.68
C GLU A 92 4.16 19.94 3.74
N LEU A 93 5.40 19.55 3.47
CA LEU A 93 6.55 19.74 4.36
C LEU A 93 7.48 20.88 3.90
N GLU A 94 7.18 21.51 2.77
CA GLU A 94 8.04 22.51 2.13
C GLU A 94 7.97 23.89 2.81
N GLU A 95 6.82 24.30 3.36
CA GLU A 95 6.56 25.69 3.75
C GLU A 95 7.53 26.27 4.80
N GLN A 96 8.02 25.45 5.72
CA GLN A 96 8.83 25.89 6.87
C GLN A 96 10.18 25.17 6.97
N ASN A 97 10.57 24.42 5.94
CA ASN A 97 11.74 23.54 6.00
C ASN A 97 12.65 23.69 4.77
N PRO A 98 13.70 24.52 4.86
CA PRO A 98 14.66 24.70 3.77
C PRO A 98 15.30 23.39 3.29
N ASN A 99 15.57 22.46 4.22
CA ASN A 99 16.17 21.17 3.86
C ASN A 99 15.23 20.36 2.94
N VAL A 100 13.92 20.41 3.17
CA VAL A 100 12.94 19.72 2.33
C VAL A 100 12.82 20.39 0.97
N GLN A 101 12.84 21.73 0.92
CA GLN A 101 12.82 22.48 -0.34
C GLN A 101 14.03 22.12 -1.22
N ASP A 102 15.22 22.09 -0.66
CA ASP A 102 16.45 21.75 -1.38
C ASP A 102 16.40 20.31 -1.90
N ILE A 103 16.04 19.34 -1.04
CA ILE A 103 15.94 17.92 -1.40
C ILE A 103 14.90 17.73 -2.51
N LEU A 104 13.70 18.31 -2.37
CA LEU A 104 12.64 18.15 -3.38
C LEU A 104 12.97 18.89 -4.67
N GLY A 105 13.64 20.04 -4.61
CA GLY A 105 14.12 20.76 -5.80
C GLY A 105 15.05 19.88 -6.64
N GLU A 106 16.10 19.34 -6.02
CA GLU A 106 17.08 18.47 -6.69
C GLU A 106 16.42 17.18 -7.21
N LEU A 107 15.59 16.53 -6.40
CA LEU A 107 14.93 15.29 -6.79
C LEU A 107 13.90 15.50 -7.91
N ARG A 108 13.15 16.60 -7.93
CA ARG A 108 12.19 16.90 -9.01
C ARG A 108 12.91 17.08 -10.34
N GLU A 109 14.05 17.79 -10.36
CA GLU A 109 14.89 17.92 -11.55
C GLU A 109 15.40 16.55 -12.01
N LYS A 110 16.00 15.78 -11.09
CA LYS A 110 16.58 14.47 -11.42
C LYS A 110 15.55 13.46 -11.92
N VAL A 111 14.38 13.43 -11.30
CA VAL A 111 13.27 12.54 -11.71
C VAL A 111 12.78 12.90 -13.11
N GLY A 112 12.71 14.20 -13.43
CA GLY A 112 12.37 14.68 -14.77
C GLY A 112 13.36 14.21 -15.85
N GLU A 113 14.66 14.19 -15.55
CA GLU A 113 15.69 13.71 -16.50
C GLU A 113 15.62 12.21 -16.79
N CYS A 114 15.13 11.40 -15.84
CA CYS A 114 15.16 9.94 -15.91
C CYS A 114 13.88 9.31 -16.52
N GLU A 115 12.93 10.10 -17.00
CA GLU A 115 11.62 9.63 -17.48
C GLU A 115 11.72 8.55 -18.57
N ALA A 116 12.70 8.66 -19.47
CA ALA A 116 12.88 7.76 -20.61
C ALA A 116 13.24 6.30 -20.24
N SER A 117 13.68 6.05 -19.01
CA SER A 117 14.04 4.71 -18.50
C SER A 117 13.41 4.43 -17.13
N ALA A 118 12.26 5.05 -16.85
CA ALA A 118 11.57 4.90 -15.59
C ALA A 118 11.23 3.43 -15.29
N MET A 119 11.68 2.97 -14.12
CA MET A 119 11.25 1.67 -13.60
C MET A 119 9.79 1.76 -13.18
N LEU A 120 9.01 0.74 -13.53
CA LEU A 120 7.61 0.66 -13.11
C LEU A 120 7.50 0.18 -11.66
N PRO A 121 6.49 0.64 -10.91
CA PRO A 121 6.16 0.12 -9.59
C PRO A 121 5.93 -1.40 -9.59
N LEU A 122 6.20 -2.06 -8.46
CA LEU A 122 6.17 -3.54 -8.37
C LEU A 122 4.78 -4.13 -8.60
N GLU A 123 3.72 -3.39 -8.25
CA GLU A 123 2.33 -3.78 -8.49
C GLU A 123 2.01 -3.98 -9.97
N CYS A 124 2.75 -3.33 -10.89
CA CYS A 124 2.55 -3.45 -12.33
C CYS A 124 2.73 -4.89 -12.85
N GLN A 125 3.48 -5.74 -12.15
CA GLN A 125 3.68 -7.15 -12.54
C GLN A 125 2.41 -8.00 -12.38
N TYR A 126 1.46 -7.52 -11.58
CA TYR A 126 0.22 -8.24 -11.25
C TYR A 126 -1.00 -7.68 -11.99
N LEU A 127 -0.84 -6.55 -12.68
CA LEU A 127 -1.93 -5.91 -13.42
C LEU A 127 -2.14 -6.58 -14.78
N ASN A 128 -3.40 -6.66 -15.19
CA ASN A 128 -3.71 -6.99 -16.58
C ASN A 128 -3.30 -5.83 -17.51
N LYS A 129 -3.22 -6.11 -18.82
CA LYS A 129 -2.77 -5.13 -19.82
C LYS A 129 -3.55 -3.81 -19.79
N ASN A 130 -4.86 -3.87 -19.58
CA ASN A 130 -5.71 -2.67 -19.60
C ASN A 130 -5.45 -1.81 -18.36
N ALA A 131 -5.47 -2.42 -17.16
CA ALA A 131 -5.19 -1.74 -15.90
C ALA A 131 -3.77 -1.15 -15.88
N LEU A 132 -2.79 -1.88 -16.40
CA LEU A 132 -1.41 -1.40 -16.52
C LEU A 132 -1.32 -0.19 -17.45
N THR A 133 -2.01 -0.23 -18.60
CA THR A 133 -2.03 0.90 -19.54
C THR A 133 -2.73 2.12 -18.93
N THR A 134 -3.78 1.93 -18.13
CA THR A 134 -4.46 3.01 -17.40
C THR A 134 -3.55 3.64 -16.33
N LEU A 135 -2.76 2.83 -15.61
CA LEU A 135 -1.92 3.31 -14.50
C LEU A 135 -0.61 3.94 -14.98
N ALA A 136 0.10 3.28 -15.88
CA ALA A 136 1.47 3.63 -16.28
C ALA A 136 1.58 4.08 -17.75
N GLY A 137 0.46 4.17 -18.47
CA GLY A 137 0.46 4.47 -19.89
C GLY A 137 0.90 3.30 -20.78
N PRO A 138 1.03 3.53 -22.09
CA PRO A 138 1.48 2.51 -23.03
C PRO A 138 2.94 2.12 -22.77
N LEU A 139 3.21 0.83 -22.63
CA LEU A 139 4.57 0.33 -22.41
C LEU A 139 5.45 0.55 -23.64
N THR A 140 6.65 1.09 -23.41
CA THR A 140 7.69 1.21 -24.42
C THR A 140 8.12 -0.19 -24.89
N PRO A 141 8.12 -0.45 -26.22
CA PRO A 141 8.56 -1.73 -26.73
C PRO A 141 10.06 -1.94 -26.45
N PRO A 142 10.50 -3.18 -26.18
CA PRO A 142 11.91 -3.46 -25.94
C PRO A 142 12.81 -3.02 -27.11
N VAL A 143 13.98 -2.46 -26.78
CA VAL A 143 14.98 -2.04 -27.77
C VAL A 143 15.48 -3.26 -28.55
N LYS A 144 15.40 -3.17 -29.88
CA LYS A 144 15.82 -4.24 -30.78
C LYS A 144 17.32 -4.18 -31.03
N HIS A 145 18.10 -4.80 -30.16
CA HIS A 145 19.57 -4.83 -30.26
C HIS A 145 20.11 -5.65 -31.44
N PHE A 146 19.37 -6.66 -31.90
CA PHE A 146 19.75 -7.51 -33.03
C PHE A 146 18.53 -8.16 -33.69
N GLN A 147 18.74 -8.74 -34.88
CA GLN A 147 17.72 -9.52 -35.59
C GLN A 147 17.96 -11.02 -35.41
N LEU A 148 16.98 -11.72 -34.84
CA LEU A 148 17.00 -13.19 -34.77
C LEU A 148 16.83 -13.78 -36.18
N LYS A 149 17.74 -14.68 -36.57
CA LYS A 149 17.68 -15.43 -37.84
C LYS A 149 16.74 -16.64 -37.77
N ARG A 150 16.62 -17.26 -36.59
CA ARG A 150 15.77 -18.43 -36.32
C ARG A 150 15.20 -18.33 -34.90
N LYS A 151 14.05 -18.96 -34.64
CA LYS A 151 13.46 -19.04 -33.30
C LYS A 151 14.37 -19.86 -32.36
N PRO A 152 14.43 -19.53 -31.05
CA PRO A 152 15.22 -20.28 -30.07
C PRO A 152 14.62 -21.67 -29.79
N LYS A 153 15.42 -22.56 -29.18
CA LYS A 153 15.02 -23.94 -28.83
C LYS A 153 13.77 -24.00 -27.93
N SER A 154 13.52 -22.97 -27.12
CA SER A 154 12.32 -22.87 -26.28
C SER A 154 11.02 -22.85 -27.09
N ALA A 155 11.04 -22.40 -28.35
CA ALA A 155 9.88 -22.43 -29.22
C ALA A 155 9.48 -23.87 -29.60
N THR A 156 10.47 -24.70 -29.98
CA THR A 156 10.25 -26.13 -30.25
C THR A 156 9.77 -26.85 -29.00
N LEU A 157 10.41 -26.59 -27.85
CA LEU A 157 10.01 -27.17 -26.57
C LEU A 157 8.55 -26.83 -26.20
N ARG A 158 8.13 -25.58 -26.37
CA ARG A 158 6.74 -25.17 -26.12
C ARG A 158 5.76 -25.90 -27.04
N ALA A 159 6.11 -26.09 -28.31
CA ALA A 159 5.26 -26.81 -29.26
C ALA A 159 5.10 -28.29 -28.88
N GLU A 160 6.19 -28.96 -28.50
CA GLU A 160 6.17 -30.35 -28.02
C GLU A 160 5.30 -30.51 -26.77
N LEU A 161 5.41 -29.58 -25.80
CA LEU A 161 4.58 -29.59 -24.59
C LEU A 161 3.10 -29.40 -24.90
N LEU A 162 2.75 -28.49 -25.82
CA LEU A 162 1.37 -28.26 -26.23
C LEU A 162 0.78 -29.46 -26.98
N GLN A 163 1.56 -30.10 -27.86
CA GLN A 163 1.15 -31.31 -28.56
C GLN A 163 0.86 -32.45 -27.57
N LYS A 164 1.82 -32.75 -26.68
CA LYS A 164 1.65 -33.78 -25.65
C LYS A 164 0.44 -33.49 -24.77
N SER A 165 0.24 -32.25 -24.35
CA SER A 165 -0.93 -31.84 -23.56
C SER A 165 -2.25 -32.11 -24.31
N THR A 166 -2.30 -31.83 -25.61
CA THR A 166 -3.48 -32.07 -26.44
C THR A 166 -3.77 -33.57 -26.60
N GLU A 167 -2.73 -34.37 -26.84
CA GLU A 167 -2.83 -35.84 -26.92
C GLU A 167 -3.37 -36.43 -25.60
N THR A 168 -2.84 -35.99 -24.46
CA THR A 168 -3.35 -36.41 -23.13
C THR A 168 -4.80 -35.99 -22.90
N ALA A 169 -5.17 -34.75 -23.25
CA ALA A 169 -6.55 -34.27 -23.11
C ALA A 169 -7.53 -35.06 -23.99
N GLN A 170 -7.12 -35.49 -25.19
CA GLN A 170 -7.92 -36.35 -26.05
C GLN A 170 -8.06 -37.77 -25.50
N GLN A 171 -7.00 -38.32 -24.88
CA GLN A 171 -7.09 -39.63 -24.21
C GLN A 171 -8.06 -39.61 -23.02
N LEU A 172 -8.03 -38.56 -22.20
CA LEU A 172 -8.98 -38.37 -21.09
C LEU A 172 -10.44 -38.31 -21.57
N LYS A 173 -10.70 -37.65 -22.70
CA LYS A 173 -12.03 -37.62 -23.32
C LYS A 173 -12.46 -39.00 -23.85
N ARG A 174 -11.52 -39.84 -24.27
CA ARG A 174 -11.79 -41.21 -24.74
C ARG A 174 -11.97 -42.21 -23.59
N SER A 175 -11.34 -41.99 -22.43
CA SER A 175 -11.45 -42.88 -21.26
C SER A 175 -12.62 -42.55 -20.33
N ALA A 176 -13.22 -41.36 -20.41
CA ALA A 176 -14.40 -40.98 -19.63
C ALA A 176 -15.71 -41.71 -19.99
N GLY A 177 -15.69 -42.61 -20.98
CA GLY A 177 -16.85 -43.37 -21.47
C GLY A 177 -16.85 -44.87 -21.14
N VAL A 178 -15.89 -45.39 -20.37
CA VAL A 178 -15.83 -46.83 -20.05
C VAL A 178 -16.39 -47.07 -18.63
N PRO A 179 -17.53 -47.76 -18.46
CA PRO A 179 -18.06 -48.11 -17.15
C PRO A 179 -17.05 -48.98 -16.39
N PHE A 180 -16.76 -48.60 -15.14
CA PHE A 180 -15.91 -49.36 -14.24
C PHE A 180 -16.58 -50.70 -13.91
N HIS A 181 -16.12 -51.80 -14.51
CA HIS A 181 -16.59 -53.14 -14.15
C HIS A 181 -15.82 -53.61 -12.91
N ALA A 182 -16.35 -53.29 -11.73
CA ALA A 182 -15.88 -53.86 -10.47
C ALA A 182 -16.24 -55.36 -10.44
N LYS A 183 -15.27 -56.22 -10.71
CA LYS A 183 -15.43 -57.68 -10.58
C LYS A 183 -15.30 -58.03 -9.09
N GLY A 184 -16.43 -58.09 -8.39
CA GLY A 184 -16.53 -58.67 -7.06
C GLY A 184 -16.12 -60.16 -7.10
N ARG A 185 -15.20 -60.55 -6.21
CA ARG A 185 -14.87 -61.95 -5.95
C ARG A 185 -15.90 -62.50 -4.97
N GLY A 186 -16.59 -63.56 -5.37
CA GLY A 186 -17.23 -64.50 -4.44
C GLY A 186 -16.20 -65.47 -3.86
#